data_AF-A0A7D9KBZ0-F1
#
_entry.id   AF-A0A7D9KBZ0-F1
#
_cell.length_a   1.000
_cell.length_b   1.000
_cell.length_c   1.000
_cell.angle_alpha   90.00
_cell.angle_beta   90.00
_cell.angle_gamma   90.00
#
_symmetry.space_group_name_H-M   'P 1'
#
loop_
_entity.id
_entity.type
_entity.pdbx_description
1 polymer ?
#
loop_
_entity_poly.entity_id
_entity_poly.type
_entity_poly.pdbx_seq_one_letter_code
_entity_poly.pdbx_strand_id
1 'polypeptide(L)'
;RADHFVDVVYRGIKRNLNCGRKDDPDVRLEIDVSEDVFTRVLGSVAAGVMERGRLIYTISSNRVLDDILGQKWDERIVNIRGDYCFVIEGTVTFCLGRKSSIVEYKVIGGKYVKSEIEDCSQLVFTFVRNNGNS
;
A
#
# COMPACT_ATOMS: atom_id res chain seq x y z
N ARG A 1 3.14 -7.54 13.28
CA ARG A 1 1.82 -7.98 13.78
C ARG A 1 0.75 -7.51 12.78
N ALA A 2 -0.29 -8.30 12.52
CA ALA A 2 -1.28 -8.03 11.46
C ALA A 2 -2.00 -6.68 11.64
N ASP A 3 -2.45 -6.37 12.86
CA ASP A 3 -3.20 -5.13 13.14
C ASP A 3 -2.38 -3.87 12.84
N HIS A 4 -1.09 -3.90 13.16
CA HIS A 4 -0.18 -2.80 12.83
C HIS A 4 -0.03 -2.64 11.31
N PHE A 5 0.08 -3.74 10.57
CA PHE A 5 0.16 -3.68 9.11
C PHE A 5 -1.11 -3.08 8.50
N VAL A 6 -2.29 -3.53 8.96
CA VAL A 6 -3.59 -2.98 8.54
C VAL A 6 -3.69 -1.48 8.80
N ASP A 7 -3.33 -1.02 10.00
CA ASP A 7 -3.35 0.41 10.35
C ASP A 7 -2.39 1.23 9.48
N VAL A 8 -1.20 0.70 9.15
CA VAL A 8 -0.24 1.37 8.26
C VAL A 8 -0.79 1.48 6.83
N VAL A 9 -1.41 0.42 6.30
CA VAL A 9 -2.06 0.44 4.97
C VAL A 9 -3.19 1.46 4.96
N TYR A 10 -4.10 1.38 5.92
CA TYR A 10 -5.23 2.32 6.04
C TYR A 10 -4.75 3.77 6.09
N ARG A 11 -3.79 4.10 6.96
CA ARG A 11 -3.25 5.46 7.07
C ARG A 11 -2.53 5.89 5.78
N GLY A 12 -1.82 4.98 5.12
CA GLY A 12 -1.17 5.22 3.84
C GLY A 12 -2.17 5.64 2.77
N ILE A 13 -3.28 4.90 2.66
CA ILE A 13 -4.38 5.22 1.72
C ILE A 13 -4.99 6.58 2.07
N LYS A 14 -5.38 6.79 3.34
CA LYS A 14 -5.99 8.05 3.78
C LYS A 14 -5.13 9.26 3.49
N ARG A 15 -3.81 9.17 3.71
CA ARG A 15 -2.86 10.27 3.43
C ARG A 15 -2.82 10.63 1.95
N ASN A 16 -2.96 9.65 1.06
CA ASN A 16 -2.87 9.83 -0.39
C ASN A 16 -4.22 10.11 -1.07
N LEU A 17 -5.34 9.87 -0.39
CA LEU A 17 -6.65 10.40 -0.77
C LEU A 17 -6.73 11.90 -0.47
N ASN A 18 -6.08 12.73 -1.28
CA ASN A 18 -6.18 14.19 -1.24
C ASN A 18 -6.73 14.72 -2.57
N CYS A 19 -7.25 15.95 -2.60
CA CYS A 19 -7.88 16.55 -3.79
C CYS A 19 -7.02 17.60 -4.51
N GLY A 20 -5.72 17.71 -4.16
CA GLY A 20 -4.87 18.85 -4.54
C GLY A 20 -4.11 18.73 -5.86
N ARG A 21 -4.00 17.55 -6.47
CA ARG A 21 -3.24 17.35 -7.73
C ARG A 21 -4.02 16.39 -8.64
N LYS A 22 -4.63 16.91 -9.72
CA LYS A 22 -5.38 16.12 -10.72
C LYS A 22 -4.45 15.41 -11.72
N ASP A 23 -3.23 15.92 -11.90
CA ASP A 23 -2.32 15.47 -12.96
C ASP A 23 -1.68 14.10 -12.70
N ASP A 24 -1.77 13.59 -11.47
CA ASP A 24 -1.24 12.27 -11.08
C ASP A 24 -2.23 11.57 -10.13
N PRO A 25 -3.27 10.92 -10.67
CA PRO A 25 -4.28 10.21 -9.89
C PRO A 25 -3.81 8.82 -9.45
N ASP A 26 -2.75 8.30 -10.05
CA ASP A 26 -2.16 7.02 -9.69
C ASP A 26 -1.43 7.13 -8.34
N VAL A 27 -1.82 6.29 -7.40
CA VAL A 27 -1.20 6.21 -6.08
C VAL A 27 -0.49 4.89 -5.96
N ARG A 28 0.75 4.95 -5.47
CA ARG A 28 1.56 3.79 -5.12
C ARG A 28 2.02 3.89 -3.68
N LEU A 29 1.68 2.88 -2.88
CA LEU A 29 2.13 2.71 -1.51
C LEU A 29 3.12 1.55 -1.45
N GLU A 30 4.21 1.77 -0.73
CA GLU A 30 5.26 0.80 -0.50
C GLU A 30 5.44 0.65 1.02
N ILE A 31 5.02 -0.50 1.55
CA ILE A 31 4.90 -0.75 2.99
C ILE A 31 5.62 -2.03 3.35
N ASP A 32 6.62 -1.93 4.23
CA ASP A 32 7.38 -3.10 4.67
C ASP A 32 6.46 -4.08 5.42
N VAL A 33 6.51 -5.35 5.03
CA VAL A 33 5.64 -6.40 5.57
C VAL A 33 6.31 -7.75 5.39
N SER A 34 6.19 -8.64 6.38
CA SER A 34 6.62 -10.02 6.21
C SER A 34 5.66 -10.79 5.30
N GLU A 35 6.18 -11.77 4.58
CA GLU A 35 5.40 -12.60 3.65
C GLU A 35 4.23 -13.32 4.32
N ASP A 36 4.40 -13.76 5.58
CA ASP A 36 3.34 -14.41 6.36
C ASP A 36 2.19 -13.46 6.68
N VAL A 37 2.49 -12.21 7.04
CA VAL A 37 1.47 -11.20 7.35
C VAL A 37 0.74 -10.79 6.08
N PHE A 38 1.47 -10.57 4.98
CA PHE A 38 0.86 -10.28 3.68
C PHE A 38 -0.10 -11.39 3.26
N THR A 39 0.37 -12.64 3.25
CA THR A 39 -0.41 -13.81 2.79
C THR A 39 -1.67 -14.01 3.62
N ARG A 40 -1.58 -13.86 4.95
CA ARG A 40 -2.75 -14.03 5.84
C ARG A 40 -3.78 -12.91 5.68
N VAL A 41 -3.34 -11.67 5.46
CA VAL A 41 -4.21 -10.49 5.46
C VAL A 41 -4.70 -10.15 4.06
N LEU A 42 -3.82 -9.77 3.14
CA LEU A 42 -4.20 -9.32 1.80
C LEU A 42 -4.14 -10.44 0.76
N GLY A 43 -3.17 -11.35 0.87
CA GLY A 43 -3.01 -12.45 -0.09
C GLY A 43 -4.17 -13.45 -0.11
N SER A 44 -5.06 -13.39 0.87
CA SER A 44 -6.23 -14.27 1.01
C SER A 44 -7.52 -13.68 0.41
N VAL A 45 -7.53 -12.40 0.02
CA VAL A 45 -8.78 -11.68 -0.37
C VAL A 45 -9.16 -11.84 -1.83
N ALA A 46 -8.20 -12.21 -2.68
CA ALA A 46 -8.36 -12.32 -4.12
C ALA A 46 -7.45 -13.41 -4.68
N ALA A 47 -7.82 -13.96 -5.84
CA ALA A 47 -6.93 -14.81 -6.59
C ALA A 47 -5.83 -13.97 -7.26
N GLY A 48 -4.57 -14.30 -6.99
CA GLY A 48 -3.44 -13.67 -7.65
C GLY A 48 -3.23 -14.20 -9.07
N VAL A 49 -2.76 -13.34 -9.96
CA VAL A 49 -2.35 -13.65 -11.34
C VAL A 49 -0.85 -13.45 -11.47
N MET A 50 -0.15 -14.42 -12.07
CA MET A 50 1.28 -14.30 -12.31
C MET A 50 1.56 -13.38 -13.50
N GLU A 51 2.17 -12.24 -13.25
CA GLU A 51 2.58 -11.25 -14.26
C GLU A 51 4.05 -10.89 -14.09
N ARG A 52 4.84 -11.05 -15.16
CA ARG A 52 6.29 -10.71 -15.18
C ARG A 52 7.06 -11.27 -13.97
N GLY A 53 6.70 -12.48 -13.54
CA GLY A 53 7.34 -13.15 -12.40
C GLY A 53 6.88 -12.68 -11.02
N ARG A 54 5.81 -11.88 -10.92
CA ARG A 54 5.20 -11.45 -9.66
C ARG A 54 3.75 -11.92 -9.59
N LEU A 55 3.30 -12.28 -8.40
CA LEU A 55 1.90 -12.59 -8.15
C LEU A 55 1.15 -11.29 -7.85
N ILE A 56 0.36 -10.81 -8.81
CA ILE A 56 -0.41 -9.57 -8.73
C ILE A 56 -1.85 -9.90 -8.37
N TYR A 57 -2.37 -9.22 -7.36
CA TYR A 57 -3.75 -9.35 -6.93
C TYR A 57 -4.52 -8.11 -7.36
N THR A 58 -5.72 -8.30 -7.91
CA THR A 58 -6.61 -7.23 -8.35
C THR A 58 -7.99 -7.47 -7.76
N ILE A 59 -8.60 -6.42 -7.22
CA ILE A 59 -9.98 -6.47 -6.74
C ILE A 59 -10.87 -5.60 -7.62
N SER A 60 -12.04 -6.12 -7.97
CA SER A 60 -13.02 -5.40 -8.79
C SER A 60 -13.87 -4.43 -7.97
N SER A 61 -14.06 -4.69 -6.67
CA SER A 61 -14.80 -3.81 -5.77
C SER A 61 -13.99 -3.49 -4.52
N ASN A 62 -14.04 -2.23 -4.10
CA ASN A 62 -13.39 -1.76 -2.88
C ASN A 62 -13.93 -2.45 -1.62
N ARG A 63 -15.18 -2.94 -1.69
CA ARG A 63 -15.86 -3.66 -0.59
C ARG A 63 -15.15 -4.93 -0.17
N VAL A 64 -14.35 -5.53 -1.05
CA VAL A 64 -13.53 -6.72 -0.74
C VAL A 64 -12.58 -6.46 0.44
N LEU A 65 -12.17 -5.21 0.66
CA LEU A 65 -11.28 -4.84 1.76
C LEU A 65 -12.00 -4.27 2.98
N ASP A 66 -13.32 -4.19 3.01
CA ASP A 66 -14.06 -3.59 4.13
C ASP A 66 -13.84 -4.35 5.45
N ASP A 67 -13.72 -5.68 5.40
CA ASP A 67 -13.45 -6.52 6.57
C ASP A 67 -12.04 -6.36 7.12
N ILE A 68 -11.11 -5.83 6.31
CA ILE A 68 -9.70 -5.66 6.68
C ILE A 68 -9.42 -4.21 7.07
N LEU A 69 -9.79 -3.26 6.21
CA LEU A 69 -9.48 -1.84 6.36
C LEU A 69 -10.58 -1.04 7.05
N GLY A 70 -11.72 -1.67 7.34
CA GLY A 70 -12.93 -1.02 7.83
C GLY A 70 -13.70 -0.33 6.71
N GLN A 71 -14.98 -0.04 6.97
CA GLN A 71 -15.84 0.63 5.99
C GLN A 71 -15.32 2.04 5.64
N LYS A 72 -15.57 2.46 4.39
CA LYS A 72 -15.18 3.78 3.85
C LYS A 72 -13.69 4.04 3.89
N TRP A 73 -12.85 2.99 3.93
CA TRP A 73 -11.39 3.13 3.85
C TRP A 73 -10.97 3.85 2.55
N ASP A 74 -11.76 3.68 1.50
CA ASP A 74 -11.59 4.17 0.14
C ASP A 74 -12.08 5.60 -0.09
N GLU A 75 -12.69 6.26 0.91
CA GLU A 75 -13.24 7.62 0.79
C GLU A 75 -12.58 8.60 1.77
N ARG A 76 -12.45 9.88 1.39
CA ARG A 76 -12.04 10.94 2.31
C ARG A 76 -12.78 12.25 2.02
N ILE A 77 -13.53 12.72 3.02
CA ILE A 77 -14.07 14.10 3.03
C ILE A 77 -12.93 15.03 3.43
N VAL A 78 -12.67 16.05 2.60
CA VAL A 78 -11.49 16.92 2.73
C VAL A 78 -11.84 18.25 3.38
N ASN A 79 -13.08 18.74 3.26
CA ASN A 79 -13.51 19.99 3.88
C ASN A 79 -15.02 20.06 4.16
N ILE A 80 -15.44 21.15 4.83
CA ILE A 80 -16.84 21.44 5.19
C ILE A 80 -17.76 21.67 3.97
N ARG A 81 -17.20 21.92 2.78
CA ARG A 81 -17.96 22.11 1.54
C ARG A 81 -18.38 20.78 0.91
N GLY A 82 -17.96 19.65 1.50
CA GLY A 82 -18.28 18.32 0.98
C GLY A 82 -17.36 17.87 -0.13
N ASP A 83 -16.25 18.58 -0.42
CA ASP A 83 -15.24 18.07 -1.34
C ASP A 83 -14.72 16.73 -0.79
N TYR A 84 -14.78 15.70 -1.62
CA TYR A 84 -14.32 14.37 -1.25
C TYR A 84 -13.46 13.76 -2.36
N CYS A 85 -12.57 12.88 -1.92
CA CYS A 85 -11.70 12.09 -2.77
C CYS A 85 -11.90 10.61 -2.47
N PHE A 86 -11.85 9.77 -3.50
CA PHE A 86 -12.15 8.36 -3.37
C PHE A 86 -11.27 7.49 -4.27
N VAL A 87 -11.17 6.20 -3.96
CA VAL A 87 -10.52 5.19 -4.80
C VAL A 87 -11.48 4.71 -5.88
N ILE A 88 -11.07 4.76 -7.15
CA ILE A 88 -11.88 4.24 -8.27
C ILE A 88 -11.97 2.72 -8.17
N GLU A 89 -13.19 2.17 -8.24
CA GLU A 89 -13.40 0.71 -8.25
C GLU A 89 -12.66 0.03 -9.42
N GLY A 90 -12.18 -1.19 -9.18
CA GLY A 90 -11.44 -1.96 -10.18
C GLY A 90 -10.01 -1.51 -10.45
N THR A 91 -9.54 -0.44 -9.79
CA THR A 91 -8.16 0.07 -9.99
C THR A 91 -7.18 -0.39 -8.93
N VAL A 92 -7.67 -1.00 -7.85
CA VAL A 92 -6.84 -1.48 -6.75
C VAL A 92 -6.10 -2.75 -7.19
N THR A 93 -4.79 -2.67 -7.15
CA THR A 93 -3.90 -3.81 -7.34
C THR A 93 -2.84 -3.85 -6.26
N PHE A 94 -2.40 -5.04 -5.89
CA PHE A 94 -1.32 -5.18 -4.90
C PHE A 94 -0.50 -6.44 -5.11
N CYS A 95 0.75 -6.41 -4.64
CA CYS A 95 1.64 -7.58 -4.66
C CYS A 95 2.70 -7.48 -3.58
N LEU A 96 3.39 -8.61 -3.35
CA LEU A 96 4.59 -8.63 -2.53
C LEU A 96 5.81 -8.37 -3.43
N GLY A 97 6.47 -7.25 -3.22
CA GLY A 97 7.77 -6.92 -3.77
C GLY A 97 8.90 -7.39 -2.84
N ARG A 98 10.10 -7.54 -3.42
CA ARG A 98 11.35 -7.72 -2.67
C ARG A 98 12.17 -6.44 -2.78
N LYS A 99 12.63 -5.92 -1.64
CA LYS A 99 13.58 -4.82 -1.59
C LYS A 99 14.98 -5.41 -1.58
N SER A 100 15.84 -5.00 -2.51
CA SER A 100 17.23 -5.46 -2.55
C SER A 100 17.95 -5.06 -1.26
N SER A 101 18.74 -5.97 -0.70
CA SER A 101 19.61 -5.69 0.45
C SER A 101 20.43 -4.41 0.23
N ILE A 102 20.41 -3.50 1.21
CA ILE A 102 21.28 -2.32 1.22
C ILE A 102 22.46 -2.63 2.14
N VAL A 103 23.67 -2.44 1.61
CA VAL A 103 24.90 -2.48 2.41
C VAL A 103 25.18 -1.07 2.92
N GLU A 104 25.11 -0.89 4.23
CA GLU A 104 25.53 0.35 4.89
C GLU A 104 26.90 0.17 5.55
N TYR A 105 27.71 1.23 5.59
CA TYR A 105 28.94 1.28 6.37
C TYR A 105 28.79 2.31 7.49
N LYS A 106 28.93 1.87 8.75
CA LYS A 106 28.84 2.73 9.94
C LYS A 106 30.20 2.84 10.60
N VAL A 107 30.55 4.04 11.10
CA VAL A 107 31.79 4.23 11.85
C VAL A 107 31.50 4.05 13.34
N ILE A 108 32.09 3.01 13.95
CA ILE A 108 31.98 2.73 15.38
C ILE A 108 33.39 2.67 15.96
N GLY A 109 33.71 3.58 16.89
CA GLY A 109 35.03 3.64 17.52
C GLY A 109 36.20 3.84 16.54
N GLY A 110 35.98 4.58 15.44
CA GLY A 110 37.00 4.84 14.41
C GLY A 110 37.21 3.70 13.41
N LYS A 111 36.41 2.62 13.48
CA LYS A 111 36.43 1.52 12.50
C LYS A 111 35.18 1.54 11.63
N TYR A 112 35.34 1.24 10.35
CA TYR A 112 34.21 0.99 9.45
C TYR A 112 33.63 -0.40 9.74
N VAL A 113 32.35 -0.44 10.06
CA VAL A 113 31.57 -1.66 10.28
C VAL A 113 30.58 -1.78 9.13
N LYS A 114 30.65 -2.88 8.39
CA LYS A 114 29.66 -3.24 7.36
C LYS A 114 28.39 -3.73 8.07
N SER A 115 27.26 -3.14 7.74
CA SER A 115 25.93 -3.54 8.18
C SER A 115 25.12 -3.90 6.94
N GLU A 116 24.60 -5.11 6.89
CA GLU A 116 23.64 -5.52 5.85
C GLU A 116 22.23 -5.38 6.43
N ILE A 117 21.37 -4.64 5.72
CA ILE A 117 19.94 -4.68 5.98
C ILE A 117 19.41 -5.83 5.12
N GLU A 118 18.96 -6.91 5.78
CA GLU A 118 18.45 -8.12 5.14
C GLU A 118 17.33 -7.83 4.14
N ASP A 119 17.11 -8.78 3.22
CA ASP A 119 16.02 -8.73 2.25
C ASP A 119 14.68 -8.54 2.96
N CYS A 120 14.07 -7.39 2.77
CA CYS A 120 12.76 -7.06 3.31
C CYS A 120 11.70 -7.29 2.24
N SER A 121 10.65 -8.04 2.57
CA SER A 121 9.45 -8.08 1.76
C SER A 121 8.65 -6.79 1.94
N GLN A 122 7.98 -6.35 0.87
CA GLN A 122 7.26 -5.09 0.86
C GLN A 122 5.94 -5.23 0.11
N LEU A 123 4.85 -4.78 0.72
CA LEU A 123 3.59 -4.56 0.02
C LEU A 123 3.79 -3.43 -0.98
N VAL A 124 3.51 -3.72 -2.24
CA VAL A 124 3.24 -2.73 -3.27
C VAL A 124 1.74 -2.67 -3.43
N PHE A 125 1.11 -1.55 -3.05
CA PHE A 125 -0.34 -1.34 -3.17
C PHE A 125 -0.60 -0.13 -4.03
N THR A 126 -1.34 -0.32 -5.13
CA THR A 126 -1.61 0.70 -6.13
C THR A 126 -3.10 0.87 -6.34
N PHE A 127 -3.52 2.11 -6.57
CA PHE A 127 -4.90 2.45 -6.89
C PHE A 127 -4.98 3.79 -7.60
N VAL A 128 -6.09 4.06 -8.29
CA VAL A 128 -6.35 5.37 -8.89
C VAL A 128 -7.33 6.11 -7.99
N ARG A 129 -7.02 7.35 -7.64
CA ARG A 129 -7.93 8.25 -6.90
C ARG A 129 -8.69 9.16 -7.85
N ASN A 130 -9.89 9.54 -7.46
CA ASN A 130 -10.66 10.59 -8.11
C ASN A 130 -11.21 11.57 -7.07
N ASN A 131 -11.66 12.74 -7.52
CA ASN A 131 -12.41 13.68 -6.71
C ASN A 131 -13.88 13.74 -7.15
N GLY A 132 -14.77 13.97 -6.19
CA GLY A 132 -16.20 14.14 -6.45
C GLY A 132 -16.59 15.48 -7.08
N ASN A 133 -15.62 16.28 -7.53
CA ASN A 133 -15.89 17.59 -8.13
C ASN A 133 -16.01 17.43 -9.64
N SER A 134 -17.23 17.10 -10.07
CA SER A 134 -17.74 17.34 -11.42
C SER A 134 -17.89 18.84 -11.69
#